data_AF-A0A7Y1ZAC3-F1
#
_entry.id   AF-A0A7Y1ZAC3-F1
#
_cell.length_a   1.000
_cell.length_b   1.000
_cell.length_c   1.000
_cell.angle_alpha   90.00
_cell.angle_beta   90.00
_cell.angle_gamma   90.00
#
_symmetry.space_group_name_H-M   'P 1'
#
loop_
_entity.id
_entity.type
_entity.pdbx_description
1 polymer ?
#
loop_
_entity_poly.entity_id
_entity_poly.type
_entity_poly.pdbx_seq_one_letter_code
_entity_poly.pdbx_strand_id
1 'polypeptide(L)' 'VQPNMYFAGEVLNIDAITGGFNFQNAWTGGFMVAKSIIQKG' A
#
# COMPACT_ATOMS: atom_id res chain seq x y z
N VAL A 1 -17.53 2.10 -2.73
CA VAL A 1 -16.16 2.12 -3.30
C VAL A 1 -15.99 3.43 -4.04
N GLN A 2 -14.96 4.22 -3.74
CA GLN A 2 -14.76 5.53 -4.39
C GLN A 2 -13.76 5.39 -5.56
N PRO A 3 -14.06 5.88 -6.77
CA PRO A 3 -13.14 5.84 -7.90
C PRO A 3 -11.80 6.53 -7.58
N ASN A 4 -10.70 5.93 -8.01
CA ASN A 4 -9.33 6.45 -7.81
C ASN A 4 -8.92 6.66 -6.35
N MET A 5 -9.61 6.02 -5.40
CA MET A 5 -9.21 5.95 -4.00
C MET A 5 -8.33 4.71 -3.77
N TYR A 6 -7.17 4.91 -3.16
CA TYR A 6 -6.21 3.85 -2.84
C TYR A 6 -5.82 3.93 -1.37
N PHE A 7 -5.51 2.77 -0.80
CA PHE A 7 -4.95 2.64 0.54
C PHE A 7 -3.67 1.80 0.47
N ALA A 8 -2.69 2.13 1.30
CA ALA A 8 -1.44 1.41 1.43
C ALA A 8 -0.89 1.57 2.84
N GLY A 9 -0.12 0.60 3.31
CA GLY A 9 0.48 0.62 4.65
C GLY A 9 -0.53 0.35 5.77
N GLU A 10 -0.20 0.83 6.97
CA GLU A 10 -0.83 0.45 8.25
C GLU A 10 -2.28 0.92 8.43
N VAL A 11 -2.79 1.76 7.52
CA VAL A 11 -4.23 2.09 7.48
C VAL A 11 -5.08 0.90 7.01
N LEU A 12 -4.47 -0.07 6.34
CA LEU A 12 -5.11 -1.33 5.97
C LEU A 12 -5.19 -2.24 7.20
N ASN A 13 -6.17 -3.14 7.23
CA ASN A 13 -6.26 -4.18 8.26
C ASN A 13 -5.24 -5.31 8.01
N ILE A 14 -3.97 -4.95 8.04
CA ILE A 14 -2.80 -5.81 7.87
C ILE A 14 -1.86 -5.46 9.02
N ASP A 15 -1.52 -6.47 9.81
CA ASP A 15 -0.50 -6.36 10.86
C ASP A 15 0.50 -7.50 10.71
N ALA A 16 1.75 -7.22 11.06
CA ALA A 16 2.84 -8.15 10.93
C ALA A 16 3.68 -8.19 12.21
N ILE A 17 4.39 -9.30 12.41
CA ILE A 17 5.37 -9.38 13.50
C ILE A 17 6.45 -8.29 13.34
N THR A 18 7.12 -7.94 14.44
CA THR A 18 8.28 -7.06 14.41
C THR A 18 9.42 -7.67 13.58
N GLY A 19 10.46 -6.88 13.27
CA GLY A 19 11.52 -7.28 12.35
C GLY A 19 11.40 -6.68 10.94
N GLY A 20 10.56 -5.64 10.80
CA GLY A 20 10.48 -4.84 9.57
C GLY A 20 9.40 -5.26 8.58
N PHE A 21 8.56 -6.23 8.90
CA PHE A 21 7.50 -6.68 8.00
C PHE A 21 6.41 -5.61 7.77
N ASN A 22 6.08 -4.81 8.78
CA ASN A 22 5.19 -3.65 8.60
C ASN A 22 5.80 -2.59 7.68
N PHE A 23 7.12 -2.39 7.71
CA PHE A 23 7.81 -1.54 6.74
C PHE A 23 7.73 -2.11 5.33
N GLN A 24 7.97 -3.41 5.16
CA GLN A 24 7.84 -4.08 3.86
C GLN A 24 6.41 -3.92 3.30
N ASN A 25 5.37 -4.10 4.14
CA ASN A 25 3.98 -3.86 3.77
C ASN A 25 3.75 -2.42 3.30
N ALA A 26 4.22 -1.42 4.06
CA ALA A 26 4.08 -0.01 3.71
C ALA A 26 4.77 0.33 2.38
N TRP A 27 6.02 -0.09 2.17
CA TRP A 27 6.79 0.26 0.97
C TRP A 27 6.28 -0.44 -0.27
N THR A 28 5.99 -1.75 -0.20
CA THR A 28 5.44 -2.48 -1.34
C THR A 28 4.04 -2.00 -1.69
N GLY A 29 3.18 -1.75 -0.70
CA GLY A 29 1.86 -1.17 -0.92
C GLY A 29 1.93 0.19 -1.59
N GLY A 30 2.79 1.10 -1.10
CA GLY A 30 3.00 2.41 -1.70
C GLY A 30 3.50 2.34 -3.15
N PHE A 31 4.44 1.44 -3.45
CA PHE A 31 4.92 1.20 -4.81
C PHE A 31 3.79 0.71 -5.75
N MET A 32 2.94 -0.21 -5.28
CA MET A 32 1.81 -0.73 -6.06
C MET A 32 0.79 0.37 -6.38
N VAL A 33 0.48 1.25 -5.41
CA VAL A 33 -0.40 2.40 -5.63
C VAL A 33 0.20 3.36 -6.65
N ALA A 34 1.48 3.73 -6.50
CA ALA A 34 2.16 4.61 -7.45
C ALA A 34 2.17 4.02 -8.87
N LYS A 35 2.47 2.73 -9.01
CA LYS A 35 2.43 2.02 -10.29
C LYS A 35 1.02 2.05 -10.90
N SER A 36 -0.03 1.81 -10.10
CA SER A 36 -1.41 1.88 -10.58
C SER A 36 -1.83 3.29 -10.99
N ILE A 37 -1.29 4.34 -10.36
CA ILE A 37 -1.55 5.73 -10.77
C ILE A 37 -0.88 6.00 -12.12
N ILE A 38 0.38 5.61 -12.28
CA ILE A 38 1.15 5.84 -13.52
C ILE A 38 0.56 5.04 -14.70
N GLN A 39 0.16 3.79 -14.50
CA GLN A 39 -0.37 2.94 -15.57
C GLN A 39 -1.79 3.31 -16.03
N LYS A 40 -2.53 4.10 -15.24
CA LYS A 40 -3.86 4.59 -15.60
C LYS A 40 -3.83 5.92 -16.35
N GLY A 41 -2.65 6.55 -16.46
CA GLY A 41 -2.41 7.78 -17.22
C GLY A 41 -2.11 7.51 -18.69
#